data_AF-E6X7C6-F1
#
_entry.id   AF-E6X7C6-F1
#
_cell.length_a   1.000
_cell.length_b   1.000
_cell.length_c   1.000
_cell.angle_alpha   90.00
_cell.angle_beta   90.00
_cell.angle_gamma   90.00
#
_symmetry.space_group_name_H-M   'P 1'
#
loop_
_entity.id
_entity.type
_entity.pdbx_description
1 polymer ?
#
loop_
_entity_poly.entity_id
_entity_poly.type
_entity_poly.pdbx_seq_one_letter_code
_entity_poly.pdbx_strand_id
1 'polypeptide(L)'
;MDLPQRLAFCKKCEKRTFDPNLGIVCSLTQRKPDFISNCNDFIIDPKEASKIAAKSYAAQSAPPEESGSFSIWGVIGLILIVIRLIFFFGRL
;
A
#
# COMPACT_ATOMS: atom_id res chain seq x y z
N MET A 1 15.01 -2.02 -12.44
CA MET A 1 14.50 -1.49 -11.18
C MET A 1 15.13 -0.14 -10.87
N ASP A 2 14.30 0.83 -10.51
CA ASP A 2 14.74 2.15 -10.05
C ASP A 2 15.30 2.11 -8.62
N LEU A 3 16.11 3.12 -8.27
CA LEU A 3 16.71 3.27 -6.95
C LEU A 3 15.70 3.14 -5.77
N PRO A 4 14.50 3.78 -5.80
CA PRO A 4 13.50 3.59 -4.75
C PRO A 4 12.99 2.14 -4.62
N GLN A 5 12.84 1.40 -5.72
CA GLN A 5 12.44 -0.01 -5.69
C GLN A 5 13.52 -0.89 -5.06
N ARG A 6 14.80 -0.64 -5.41
CA ARG A 6 15.94 -1.33 -4.81
C ARG A 6 16.02 -1.08 -3.31
N LEU A 7 15.78 0.16 -2.87
CA LEU A 7 15.71 0.50 -1.45
C LEU A 7 14.53 -0.18 -0.74
N ALA A 8 13.35 -0.23 -1.37
CA ALA A 8 12.19 -0.93 -0.82
C ALA A 8 12.45 -2.43 -0.67
N PHE A 9 13.20 -3.02 -1.59
CA PHE A 9 13.66 -4.41 -1.50
C PHE A 9 14.67 -4.59 -0.37
N CYS A 10 15.72 -3.75 -0.32
CA CYS A 10 16.73 -3.77 0.73
C CYS A 10 16.14 -3.56 2.13
N LYS A 11 15.06 -2.77 2.26
CA LYS A 11 14.34 -2.59 3.53
C LYS A 11 13.77 -3.89 4.07
N LYS A 12 13.50 -4.91 3.27
CA LYS A 12 12.99 -6.21 3.74
C LYS A 12 14.12 -7.20 4.07
N CYS A 13 15.36 -6.84 3.75
CA CYS A 13 16.52 -7.68 3.97
C CYS A 13 16.98 -7.60 5.43
N GLU A 14 17.36 -8.73 6.01
CA GLU A 14 18.00 -8.83 7.32
C GLU A 14 19.36 -8.12 7.33
N LYS A 15 20.09 -8.17 6.20
CA LYS A 15 21.41 -7.55 6.04
C LYS A 15 21.36 -6.04 5.76
N ARG A 16 20.26 -5.37 6.07
CA ARG A 16 20.16 -3.90 6.00
C ARG A 16 20.88 -3.28 7.19
N THR A 17 21.63 -2.22 6.96
CA THR A 17 22.16 -1.37 8.04
C THR A 17 21.98 0.10 7.67
N PHE A 18 22.01 0.96 8.68
CA PHE A 18 21.85 2.39 8.52
C PHE A 18 23.17 3.09 8.75
N ASP A 19 23.65 3.78 7.72
CA ASP A 19 24.78 4.69 7.80
C ASP A 19 24.26 6.15 7.84
N PRO A 20 24.72 6.98 8.79
CA PRO A 20 24.23 8.35 8.94
C PRO A 20 24.58 9.29 7.77
N ASN A 21 25.60 8.97 6.97
CA ASN A 21 26.02 9.77 5.82
C ASN A 21 25.38 9.28 4.51
N LEU A 22 25.20 7.96 4.37
CA LEU A 22 24.77 7.32 3.12
C LEU A 22 23.32 6.83 3.16
N GLY A 23 22.71 6.71 4.33
CA GLY A 23 21.38 6.16 4.56
C GLY A 23 21.40 4.63 4.66
N ILE A 24 20.40 3.97 4.07
CA ILE A 24 20.33 2.49 4.10
C ILE A 24 21.41 1.89 3.19
N VAL A 25 22.28 1.09 3.76
CA VAL A 25 23.36 0.35 3.09
C VAL A 25 23.30 -1.14 3.43
N CYS A 26 23.99 -1.97 2.64
CA CYS A 26 24.11 -3.40 2.94
C CYS A 26 25.23 -3.63 3.97
N SER A 27 24.99 -4.46 4.98
CA SER A 27 26.01 -4.79 6.00
C SER A 27 27.18 -5.59 5.44
N LEU A 28 27.00 -6.32 4.33
CA LEU A 28 28.06 -7.07 3.66
C LEU A 28 29.03 -6.18 2.88
N THR A 29 28.48 -5.22 2.13
CA THR A 29 29.25 -4.42 1.18
C THR A 29 29.51 -3.00 1.65
N GLN A 30 28.85 -2.57 2.73
CA GLN A 30 28.87 -1.19 3.26
C GLN A 30 28.48 -0.13 2.21
N ARG A 31 27.76 -0.56 1.16
CA ARG A 31 27.42 0.28 0.00
C ARG A 31 25.92 0.29 -0.27
N LYS A 32 25.49 1.30 -1.03
CA LYS A 32 24.12 1.39 -1.54
C LYS A 32 23.84 0.23 -2.51
N PRO A 33 22.57 -0.23 -2.60
CA PRO A 33 22.21 -1.35 -3.46
C PRO A 33 22.40 -1.02 -4.95
N ASP A 34 23.34 -1.70 -5.60
CA ASP A 34 23.68 -1.51 -7.03
C ASP A 34 23.09 -2.59 -7.96
N PHE A 35 22.40 -3.61 -7.42
CA PHE A 35 21.83 -4.71 -8.19
C PHE A 35 20.71 -4.30 -9.17
N ILE A 36 20.67 -4.92 -10.35
CA ILE A 36 19.74 -4.54 -11.44
C ILE A 36 18.36 -5.18 -11.29
N SER A 37 18.30 -6.46 -10.89
CA SER A 37 17.06 -7.22 -10.72
C SER A 37 16.89 -7.80 -9.32
N ASN A 38 17.89 -8.53 -8.81
CA ASN A 38 17.87 -9.19 -7.50
C ASN A 38 19.23 -9.13 -6.83
N CYS A 39 19.24 -9.26 -5.51
CA CYS A 39 20.44 -9.44 -4.70
C CYS A 39 20.60 -10.92 -4.36
N ASN A 40 21.75 -11.52 -4.69
CA ASN A 40 22.04 -12.93 -4.39
C ASN A 40 22.11 -13.21 -2.88
N ASP A 41 22.56 -12.23 -2.10
CA ASP A 41 22.69 -12.33 -0.65
C ASP A 41 21.42 -11.85 0.09
N PHE A 42 20.30 -11.74 -0.62
CA PHE A 42 19.05 -11.33 -0.01
C PHE A 42 18.54 -12.40 0.96
N ILE A 43 18.46 -12.02 2.22
CA ILE A 43 17.86 -12.84 3.28
C ILE A 43 16.75 -12.02 3.89
N ILE A 44 15.54 -12.55 3.93
CA ILE A 44 14.39 -11.82 4.44
C ILE A 44 14.46 -11.68 5.97
N ASP A 45 14.21 -10.48 6.49
CA ASP A 45 14.13 -10.23 7.93
C ASP A 45 12.93 -11.04 8.49
N PRO A 46 13.12 -11.87 9.53
CA PRO A 46 12.05 -12.70 10.08
C PRO A 46 10.86 -11.89 10.62
N LYS A 47 11.08 -10.62 11.02
CA LYS A 47 10.01 -9.70 11.44
C LYS A 47 9.19 -9.19 10.25
N GLU A 48 9.82 -9.01 9.09
CA GLU A 48 9.13 -8.66 7.85
C GLU A 48 8.40 -9.88 7.28
N ALA A 49 9.01 -11.07 7.30
CA ALA A 49 8.38 -12.31 6.85
C ALA A 49 7.06 -12.58 7.60
N SER A 50 7.08 -12.45 8.93
CA SER A 50 5.87 -12.59 9.77
C SER A 50 4.82 -11.53 9.47
N LYS A 51 5.20 -10.27 9.20
CA LYS A 51 4.26 -9.22 8.76
C LYS A 51 3.65 -9.47 7.37
N ILE A 52 4.41 -10.05 6.45
CA ILE A 52 3.93 -10.36 5.09
C ILE A 52 2.95 -11.52 5.14
N ALA A 53 3.30 -12.58 5.87
CA ALA A 53 2.35 -13.65 6.19
C ALA A 53 1.11 -13.05 6.87
N ALA A 54 1.32 -12.08 7.78
CA ALA A 54 0.26 -11.39 8.49
C ALA A 54 -0.76 -10.69 7.60
N LYS A 55 -0.26 -9.88 6.68
CA LYS A 55 -1.11 -9.17 5.73
C LYS A 55 -1.75 -10.10 4.72
N SER A 56 -1.06 -11.16 4.30
CA SER A 56 -1.59 -12.05 3.27
C SER A 56 -2.89 -12.72 3.68
N TYR A 57 -3.03 -13.18 4.93
CA TYR A 57 -4.29 -13.74 5.41
C TYR A 57 -5.38 -12.67 5.59
N ALA A 58 -5.03 -11.46 6.05
CA ALA A 58 -6.01 -10.39 6.25
C ALA A 58 -6.54 -9.85 4.91
N ALA A 59 -5.68 -9.76 3.89
CA ALA A 59 -6.04 -9.33 2.54
C ALA A 59 -6.90 -10.37 1.81
N GLN A 60 -6.72 -11.67 2.10
CA GLN A 60 -7.56 -12.74 1.55
C GLN A 60 -8.98 -12.76 2.17
N SER A 61 -9.16 -12.17 3.35
CA SER A 61 -10.47 -12.03 4.01
C SER A 61 -11.17 -10.68 3.74
N ALA A 62 -10.53 -9.76 3.02
CA ALA A 62 -11.17 -8.52 2.61
C ALA A 62 -11.94 -8.76 1.30
N PRO A 63 -13.26 -8.52 1.24
CA PRO A 63 -13.98 -8.52 -0.03
C PRO A 63 -13.37 -7.47 -0.97
N PRO A 64 -13.37 -7.69 -2.29
CA PRO A 64 -12.73 -6.80 -3.25
C PRO A 64 -13.24 -5.38 -3.07
N GLU A 65 -12.31 -4.46 -2.78
CA GLU A 65 -12.55 -3.03 -2.70
C GLU A 65 -12.79 -2.49 -4.11
N GLU A 66 -14.03 -2.61 -4.57
CA GLU A 66 -14.50 -1.97 -5.78
C GLU A 66 -14.51 -0.45 -5.59
N SER A 67 -13.51 0.17 -6.22
CA SER A 67 -13.30 1.59 -6.41
C SER A 67 -14.53 2.23 -7.04
N GLY A 68 -15.43 2.71 -6.19
CA GLY A 68 -16.63 3.44 -6.56
C GLY A 68 -17.32 3.94 -5.30
N SER A 69 -16.69 4.89 -4.59
CA SER A 69 -17.25 5.52 -3.39
C SER A 69 -18.42 6.44 -3.75
N PHE A 70 -19.56 5.86 -4.10
CA PHE A 70 -20.84 6.55 -3.92
C PHE A 70 -21.31 6.21 -2.52
N SER A 71 -21.04 7.11 -1.57
CA SER A 71 -21.57 7.03 -0.22
C SER A 71 -23.08 6.87 -0.29
N ILE A 72 -23.60 5.79 0.29
CA ILE A 72 -25.03 5.45 0.37
C ILE A 72 -25.85 6.64 0.90
N TRP A 73 -25.27 7.41 1.83
CA TRP A 73 -25.88 8.63 2.35
C TRP A 73 -26.05 9.74 1.30
N GLY A 74 -25.13 9.85 0.35
CA GLY A 74 -25.24 10.78 -0.79
C GLY A 74 -26.33 10.37 -1.78
N VAL A 75 -26.48 9.07 -2.04
CA VAL A 75 -27.55 8.55 -2.90
C VAL A 75 -28.93 8.78 -2.26
N ILE A 76 -29.07 8.51 -0.96
CA ILE A 76 -30.30 8.77 -0.20
C ILE A 76 -30.64 10.27 -0.22
N GLY A 77 -29.65 11.15 -0.02
CA GLY A 77 -29.85 12.59 -0.10
C GLY A 77 -30.35 13.05 -1.47
N LEU A 78 -29.77 12.52 -2.55
CA LEU A 78 -30.17 12.84 -3.92
C LEU A 78 -31.61 12.40 -4.24
N ILE A 79 -32.01 11.22 -3.79
CA ILE A 79 -33.38 10.70 -3.96
C ILE A 79 -34.39 11.60 -3.23
N LEU A 80 -34.11 11.99 -1.98
CA LEU A 80 -34.99 12.87 -1.22
C LEU A 80 -35.14 14.26 -1.87
N ILE A 81 -34.06 14.80 -2.43
CA ILE A 81 -34.10 16.08 -3.16
C ILE A 81 -35.00 15.98 -4.39
N VAL A 82 -34.86 14.91 -5.19
CA VAL A 82 -35.68 14.70 -6.39
C VAL A 82 -37.15 14.54 -6.03
N ILE A 83 -37.48 13.72 -5.03
CA ILE A 83 -38.86 13.55 -4.55
C ILE A 83 -39.45 14.89 -4.10
N ARG A 84 -38.66 15.69 -3.38
CA ARG A 84 -39.11 17.00 -2.89
C ARG A 84 -39.39 17.99 -4.04
N LEU A 85 -38.57 17.97 -5.09
CA LEU A 85 -38.77 18.80 -6.28
C LEU A 85 -40.02 18.38 -7.06
N ILE A 86 -40.22 17.08 -7.28
CA ILE A 86 -41.42 16.56 -7.97
C ILE A 86 -42.69 16.97 -7.21
N PHE A 87 -42.70 16.84 -5.89
CA PHE A 87 -43.85 17.23 -5.07
C PHE A 87 -44.09 18.75 -5.08
N PHE A 88 -43.02 19.55 -5.15
CA PHE A 88 -43.13 21.01 -5.21
C PHE A 88 -43.65 21.50 -6.57
N PHE A 89 -43.16 20.93 -7.67
CA PHE A 89 -43.59 21.29 -9.02
C PHE A 89 -44.96 20.71 -9.40
N GLY A 90 -45.37 19.57 -8.83
CA GLY A 90 -46.70 19.01 -9.04
C GLY A 90 -47.82 19.70 -8.24
N ARG A 91 -47.46 20.63 -7.34
CA ARG A 91 -48.40 21.34 -6.46
C ARG A 91 -48.46 22.85 -6.76
N LEU A 92 -47.79 23.31 -7.82
CA LEU A 92 -47.87 24.67 -8.38
C LEU A 92 -48.71 24.65 -9.66
#